data_AF-A0A0V9UD13-F1
#
_entry.id   AF-A0A0V9UD13-F1
#
_cell.length_a   1.000
_cell.length_b   1.000
_cell.length_c   1.000
_cell.angle_alpha   90.00
_cell.angle_beta   90.00
_cell.angle_gamma   90.00
#
_symmetry.space_group_name_H-M   'P 1'
#
loop_
_entity.id
_entity.type
_entity.pdbx_description
1 polymer ?
#
loop_
_entity_poly.entity_id
_entity_poly.type
_entity_poly.pdbx_seq_one_letter_code
_entity_poly.pdbx_strand_id
1 'polypeptide(L)'
;MIRFRFVDDHRDTHEVKRMCTVLGIHRSSYYKWRAGKAARLARQQADAALVDRIRAHHQEWDHTLGYRRMTAELADDDAVPGTVNHKRVARL
;
A
#
# COMPACT_ATOMS: atom_id res chain seq x y z
N MET A 1 -1.76 15.78 -3.95
CA MET A 1 -2.53 15.66 -2.68
C MET A 1 -3.87 14.97 -2.98
N ILE A 2 -4.27 13.95 -2.22
CA ILE A 2 -5.55 13.23 -2.45
C ILE A 2 -6.69 14.05 -1.83
N ARG A 3 -7.77 14.34 -2.58
CA ARG A 3 -8.94 15.13 -2.12
C ARG A 3 -9.52 14.61 -0.80
N PHE A 4 -9.61 13.29 -0.62
CA PHE A 4 -10.09 12.69 0.62
C PHE A 4 -9.19 12.93 1.83
N ARG A 5 -7.87 13.03 1.63
CA ARG A 5 -6.92 13.37 2.69
C ARG A 5 -7.14 14.81 3.17
N PHE A 6 -7.29 15.75 2.24
CA PHE A 6 -7.62 17.13 2.59
C PHE A 6 -8.88 17.23 3.46
N VAL A 7 -9.95 16.50 3.10
CA VAL A 7 -11.19 16.44 3.90
C VAL A 7 -10.94 15.85 5.28
N ASP A 8 -10.15 14.77 5.40
CA ASP A 8 -9.84 14.14 6.70
C ASP A 8 -9.00 15.05 7.60
N ASP A 9 -8.04 15.78 7.03
CA ASP A 9 -7.13 16.68 7.73
C ASP A 9 -7.86 17.91 8.31
N HIS A 10 -8.99 18.35 7.71
CA HIS A 10 -9.74 19.54 8.11
C HIS A 10 -11.16 19.25 8.65
N ARG A 11 -11.53 17.97 8.85
CA ARG A 11 -12.89 17.57 9.24
C ARG A 11 -13.32 18.11 10.61
N ASP A 12 -12.36 18.44 11.47
CA ASP A 12 -12.59 18.93 12.83
C ASP A 12 -12.77 20.47 12.86
N THR A 13 -12.42 21.15 11.77
CA THR A 13 -12.55 22.62 11.60
C THR A 13 -13.69 23.00 10.65
N HIS A 14 -14.02 22.14 9.69
CA HIS A 14 -15.02 22.41 8.65
C HIS A 14 -16.00 21.26 8.46
N GLU A 15 -17.23 21.59 8.06
CA GLU A 15 -18.23 20.56 7.76
C GLU A 15 -17.82 19.72 6.54
N VAL A 16 -17.75 18.40 6.74
CA VAL A 16 -17.42 17.43 5.69
C VAL A 16 -18.30 17.57 4.45
N LYS A 17 -19.60 17.85 4.63
CA LYS A 17 -20.53 18.02 3.50
C LYS A 17 -20.13 19.19 2.62
N ARG A 18 -19.85 20.35 3.22
CA ARG A 18 -19.41 21.56 2.51
C ARG A 18 -18.10 21.33 1.77
N MET A 19 -17.12 20.71 2.43
CA MET A 19 -15.85 20.39 1.79
C MET A 19 -16.02 19.42 0.61
N CYS A 20 -16.83 18.37 0.77
CA CYS A 20 -17.12 17.42 -0.31
C CYS A 20 -17.74 18.12 -1.52
N THR A 21 -18.70 19.03 -1.29
CA THR A 21 -19.33 19.83 -2.35
C THR A 21 -18.32 20.72 -3.07
N VAL A 22 -17.50 21.49 -2.33
CA VAL A 22 -16.49 22.39 -2.93
C VAL A 22 -15.46 21.61 -3.75
N LEU A 23 -15.07 20.41 -3.30
CA LEU A 23 -14.08 19.56 -3.97
C LEU A 23 -14.67 18.69 -5.09
N GLY A 24 -15.99 18.74 -5.32
CA GLY A 24 -16.67 17.93 -6.33
C GLY A 24 -16.59 16.41 -6.07
N ILE A 25 -16.59 15.99 -4.81
CA ILE A 25 -16.54 14.57 -4.42
C ILE A 25 -17.78 14.15 -3.64
N HIS A 26 -18.15 12.88 -3.77
CA HIS A 26 -19.31 12.36 -3.07
C HIS A 26 -18.99 12.05 -1.60
N ARG A 27 -19.87 12.47 -0.68
CA ARG A 27 -19.71 12.25 0.77
C ARG A 27 -19.59 10.76 1.13
N SER A 28 -20.34 9.89 0.44
CA SER A 28 -20.26 8.44 0.65
C SER A 28 -18.90 7.87 0.25
N SER A 29 -18.27 8.39 -0.81
CA SER A 29 -16.92 8.00 -1.22
C SER A 29 -15.86 8.40 -0.19
N TYR A 30 -16.01 9.57 0.44
CA TYR A 30 -15.14 9.98 1.55
C TYR A 30 -15.21 9.00 2.71
N TYR A 31 -16.41 8.66 3.21
CA TYR A 31 -16.52 7.73 4.34
C TYR A 31 -16.06 6.32 3.98
N LYS A 32 -16.30 5.84 2.75
CA LYS A 32 -15.71 4.57 2.26
C LYS A 32 -14.18 4.62 2.28
N TRP A 33 -13.59 5.71 1.78
CA TRP A 33 -12.14 5.90 1.81
C TRP A 33 -11.59 5.95 3.24
N ARG A 34 -12.29 6.64 4.16
CA ARG A 34 -11.91 6.77 5.57
C ARG A 34 -11.99 5.42 6.30
N ALA A 35 -13.05 4.66 6.09
CA ALA A 35 -13.21 3.32 6.67
C ALA A 35 -12.07 2.38 6.25
N GLY A 36 -11.58 2.50 5.02
CA GLY A 36 -10.43 1.73 4.53
C GLY A 36 -9.05 2.20 4.99
N LYS A 37 -8.94 3.20 5.88
CA LYS A 37 -7.65 3.79 6.30
C LYS A 37 -6.72 2.77 6.97
N ALA A 38 -7.24 2.02 7.94
CA ALA A 38 -6.48 0.99 8.64
C ALA A 38 -6.00 -0.11 7.68
N ALA A 39 -6.89 -0.65 6.84
CA ALA A 39 -6.54 -1.68 5.86
C ALA A 39 -5.53 -1.21 4.79
N ARG A 40 -5.55 0.07 4.43
CA ARG A 40 -4.52 0.65 3.55
C ARG A 40 -3.17 0.76 4.27
N LEU A 41 -3.16 1.20 5.52
CA LEU A 41 -1.93 1.30 6.31
C LEU A 41 -1.29 -0.07 6.52
N ALA A 42 -2.08 -1.09 6.89
CA ALA A 42 -1.61 -2.46 7.05
C ALA A 42 -1.00 -3.00 5.74
N ARG A 43 -1.63 -2.74 4.59
CA ARG A 43 -1.06 -3.13 3.28
C ARG A 43 0.24 -2.40 2.97
N GLN A 44 0.35 -1.12 3.30
CA GLN A 44 1.60 -0.36 3.11
C GLN A 44 2.73 -0.90 3.99
N GLN A 45 2.44 -1.25 5.23
CA GLN A 45 3.42 -1.87 6.14
C GLN A 45 3.85 -3.25 5.63
N ALA A 46 2.91 -4.08 5.19
CA ALA A 46 3.21 -5.39 4.61
C ALA A 46 4.00 -5.28 3.30
N ASP A 47 3.74 -4.26 2.48
CA ASP A 47 4.54 -3.99 1.28
C ASP A 47 5.94 -3.49 1.62
N ALA A 48 6.11 -2.65 2.64
CA ALA A 48 7.42 -2.19 3.11
C ALA A 48 8.28 -3.36 3.63
N ALA A 49 7.72 -4.22 4.48
CA ALA A 49 8.41 -5.41 4.97
C ALA A 49 8.82 -6.36 3.81
N LEU A 50 7.95 -6.50 2.81
CA LEU A 50 8.25 -7.31 1.63
C LEU A 50 9.36 -6.69 0.76
N VAL A 51 9.38 -5.36 0.60
CA VAL A 51 10.46 -4.65 -0.11
C VAL A 51 11.81 -4.87 0.57
N ASP A 52 11.85 -4.81 1.90
CA ASP A 52 13.08 -5.04 2.64
C ASP A 52 13.58 -6.48 2.43
N ARG A 53 12.67 -7.46 2.39
CA ARG A 53 13.04 -8.85 2.11
C ARG A 53 13.49 -9.07 0.67
N ILE A 54 12.81 -8.47 -0.31
CA ILE A 54 13.23 -8.46 -1.73
C ILE A 54 14.64 -7.90 -1.84
N ARG A 55 14.96 -6.80 -1.15
CA ARG A 55 16.30 -6.19 -1.19
C ARG A 55 17.37 -7.09 -0.61
N ALA A 56 17.08 -7.79 0.49
CA ALA A 56 18.01 -8.74 1.09
C ALA A 56 18.36 -9.88 0.11
N HIS A 57 17.36 -10.53 -0.50
CA HIS A 57 17.58 -11.53 -1.55
C HIS A 57 18.30 -10.95 -2.75
N HIS A 58 17.93 -9.75 -3.18
CA HIS A 58 18.58 -9.11 -4.32
C HIS A 58 20.05 -8.78 -4.03
N GLN A 59 20.43 -8.55 -2.78
CA GLN A 59 21.82 -8.34 -2.38
C GLN A 59 22.59 -9.67 -2.26
N GLU A 60 21.98 -10.69 -1.67
CA GLU A 60 22.58 -12.02 -1.51
C GLU A 60 22.99 -12.65 -2.84
N TRP A 61 22.23 -12.37 -3.90
CA TRP A 61 22.45 -12.89 -5.25
C TRP A 61 23.10 -11.87 -6.20
N ASP A 62 23.89 -10.93 -5.68
CA ASP A 62 24.62 -9.91 -6.46
C ASP A 62 23.76 -9.18 -7.50
N HIS A 63 22.51 -8.89 -7.15
CA HIS A 63 21.56 -8.14 -7.98
C HIS A 63 21.18 -8.83 -9.30
N THR A 64 21.34 -10.14 -9.39
CA THR A 64 21.07 -10.91 -10.62
C THR A 64 19.63 -11.41 -10.73
N LEU A 65 18.88 -11.41 -9.61
CA LEU A 65 17.53 -11.96 -9.56
C LEU A 65 16.50 -11.02 -10.18
N GLY A 66 16.00 -11.39 -11.36
CA GLY A 66 14.78 -10.80 -11.91
C GLY A 66 13.52 -11.19 -11.11
N TYR A 67 12.44 -10.40 -11.22
CA TYR A 67 11.23 -10.52 -10.40
C TYR A 67 10.60 -11.93 -10.37
N ARG A 68 10.73 -12.72 -11.45
CA ARG A 68 10.20 -14.10 -11.50
C ARG A 68 10.99 -15.05 -10.60
N ARG A 69 12.32 -14.99 -10.65
CA ARG A 69 13.18 -15.80 -9.76
C ARG A 69 13.03 -15.33 -8.32
N MET A 70 13.02 -14.01 -8.10
CA MET A 70 12.72 -13.41 -6.80
C MET A 70 11.41 -13.95 -6.20
N THR A 71 10.37 -14.13 -7.02
CA THR A 71 9.09 -14.69 -6.53
C THR A 71 9.22 -16.14 -6.05
N ALA A 72 10.08 -16.94 -6.68
CA ALA A 72 10.36 -18.31 -6.26
C ALA A 72 11.17 -18.32 -4.95
N GLU A 73 12.25 -17.53 -4.87
CA GLU A 73 13.05 -17.41 -3.65
C GLU A 73 12.21 -16.93 -2.45
N LEU A 74 11.31 -15.97 -2.65
CA LEU A 74 10.38 -15.50 -1.62
C LEU A 74 9.31 -16.54 -1.22
N ALA A 75 9.04 -17.55 -2.07
CA ALA A 75 8.08 -18.60 -1.74
C ALA A 75 8.69 -19.67 -0.82
N ASP A 76 10.01 -19.85 -0.89
CA ASP A 76 10.79 -20.77 -0.05
C ASP A 76 11.31 -20.11 1.24
N ASP A 77 10.97 -18.84 1.45
CA ASP A 77 11.44 -18.01 2.56
C ASP A 77 10.44 -17.97 3.71
N ASP A 78 10.79 -18.64 4.82
CA ASP A 78 9.95 -18.72 6.03
C ASP A 78 9.60 -17.35 6.65
N ALA A 79 10.39 -16.31 6.36
CA ALA A 79 10.11 -14.95 6.83
C ALA A 79 8.97 -14.27 6.03
N VAL A 80 8.59 -14.83 4.88
CA VAL A 80 7.54 -14.29 4.00
C VAL A 80 6.25 -15.10 4.20
N PRO A 81 5.17 -14.49 4.72
CA PRO A 81 3.94 -15.22 4.96
C PRO A 81 3.22 -15.55 3.64
N GLY A 82 3.29 -16.82 3.26
CA GLY A 82 2.57 -17.39 2.12
C GLY A 82 3.08 -16.93 0.75
N THR A 83 2.42 -17.37 -0.31
CA THR A 83 2.86 -17.11 -1.67
C THR A 83 2.64 -15.65 -2.09
N VAL A 84 3.70 -14.99 -2.53
CA VAL A 84 3.64 -13.63 -3.09
C VAL A 84 3.39 -13.70 -4.60
N ASN A 85 2.41 -12.93 -5.09
CA ASN A 85 2.14 -12.85 -6.52
C ASN A 85 3.31 -12.13 -7.24
N HIS A 86 3.79 -12.69 -8.35
CA HIS A 86 4.85 -12.08 -9.17
C HIS A 86 4.55 -10.64 -9.63
N LYS A 87 3.28 -10.26 -9.82
CA LYS A 87 2.88 -8.87 -10.13
C LYS A 87 3.09 -7.92 -8.96
N ARG A 88 2.95 -8.43 -7.72
CA ARG A 88 3.23 -7.67 -6.50
C ARG A 88 4.74 -7.46 -6.38
N VAL A 89 5.55 -8.51 -6.59
CA VAL A 89 7.01 -8.40 -6.62
C VAL A 89 7.48 -7.42 -7.69
N ALA A 90 6.95 -7.49 -8.91
CA ALA A 90 7.34 -6.60 -10.00
C ALA A 90 6.97 -5.11 -9.77
N ARG A 91 6.01 -4.84 -8.88
CA ARG A 91 5.57 -3.47 -8.55
C ARG A 91 6.40 -2.84 -7.43
N LEU A 92 6.94 -3.68 -6.53
CA LEU A 92 7.62 -3.28 -5.29
C LEU A 92 9.14 -3.15 -5.54
#